data_AF-A0A963ETY6-F1
#
_entry.id   AF-A0A963ETY6-F1
#
_cell.length_a   1.000
_cell.length_b   1.000
_cell.length_c   1.000
_cell.angle_alpha   90.00
_cell.angle_beta   90.00
_cell.angle_gamma   90.00
#
_symmetry.space_group_name_H-M   'P 1'
#
loop_
_entity.id
_entity.type
_entity.pdbx_description
1 polymer ?
#
loop_
_entity_poly.entity_id
_entity_poly.type
_entity_poly.pdbx_seq_one_letter_code
_entity_poly.pdbx_strand_id
1 'polypeptide(L)'
;PFHYVLHDRSGACIVIEFVDGRQQVYDNPVGVMTNGPEFPWHLTNLNNYTYLSNVDRSQATFGGFEARQPDSGIATAGLPGSNTSVGRFVRAAYYAQYTAAVADPDAAIGALAHIMNNFDRPRGISIATSQGEGGLDLESMGADGSGVNSEYTSWTSLADLQRGQFFVRDYQSLNYVQFDLGALQNLAAPVVTPLAKFSGLAGDQTAKLSAAGQ
;
A
#
# COMPACT_ATOMS: atom_id res chain seq x y z
N PRO A 1 -2.95 -3.84 -18.07
CA PRO A 1 -1.54 -4.24 -17.94
C PRO A 1 -1.23 -4.49 -16.45
N PHE A 2 -0.58 -5.61 -16.13
CA PHE A 2 -0.23 -6.00 -14.76
C PHE A 2 1.28 -6.17 -14.63
N HIS A 3 1.78 -5.91 -13.43
CA HIS A 3 3.11 -6.28 -12.96
C HIS A 3 2.96 -6.83 -11.53
N TYR A 4 3.97 -7.55 -11.06
CA TYR A 4 3.90 -8.30 -9.81
C TYR A 4 5.08 -7.96 -8.92
N VAL A 5 4.81 -7.78 -7.63
CA VAL A 5 5.84 -7.75 -6.58
C VAL A 5 5.75 -9.05 -5.80
N LEU A 6 6.90 -9.66 -5.55
CA LEU A 6 7.00 -10.88 -4.76
C LEU A 6 7.94 -10.63 -3.60
N HIS A 7 7.52 -11.06 -2.41
CA HIS A 7 8.33 -11.08 -1.20
C HIS A 7 8.43 -12.51 -0.69
N ASP A 8 9.60 -12.90 -0.18
CA ASP A 8 9.78 -14.17 0.49
C ASP A 8 10.04 -14.02 2.00
N ARG A 9 10.14 -15.15 2.70
CA ARG A 9 10.38 -15.20 4.15
C ARG A 9 11.76 -14.68 4.58
N SER A 10 12.72 -14.59 3.66
CA SER A 10 14.04 -14.02 3.93
C SER A 10 14.03 -12.48 3.88
N GLY A 11 12.96 -11.89 3.36
CA GLY A 11 12.85 -10.47 3.09
C GLY A 11 13.33 -10.08 1.69
N ALA A 12 13.73 -11.04 0.86
CA ALA A 12 14.07 -10.79 -0.53
C ALA A 12 12.82 -10.34 -1.29
N CYS A 13 12.99 -9.41 -2.21
CA CYS A 13 11.92 -8.84 -3.00
C CYS A 13 12.32 -8.72 -4.46
N ILE A 14 11.40 -9.10 -5.36
CA ILE A 14 11.55 -8.91 -6.80
C ILE A 14 10.31 -8.24 -7.39
N VAL A 15 10.50 -7.58 -8.52
CA VAL A 15 9.42 -7.06 -9.38
C VAL A 15 9.48 -7.75 -10.74
N ILE A 16 8.31 -8.19 -11.22
CA ILE A 16 8.14 -8.81 -12.53
C ILE A 16 7.28 -7.91 -13.40
N GLU A 17 7.83 -7.40 -14.50
CA GLU A 17 7.13 -6.57 -15.49
C GLU A 17 7.13 -7.22 -16.87
N PHE A 18 6.15 -6.87 -17.70
CA PHE A 18 6.06 -7.34 -19.10
C PHE A 18 6.17 -6.14 -20.04
N VAL A 19 7.37 -5.88 -20.54
CA VAL A 19 7.70 -4.74 -21.42
C VAL A 19 7.81 -5.25 -22.85
N ASP A 20 7.03 -4.68 -23.78
CA ASP A 20 6.96 -5.09 -25.19
C ASP A 20 6.76 -6.60 -25.38
N GLY A 21 5.92 -7.20 -24.53
CA GLY A 21 5.61 -8.63 -24.54
C GLY A 21 6.73 -9.53 -23.98
N ARG A 22 7.77 -8.96 -23.37
CA ARG A 22 8.88 -9.71 -22.75
C ARG A 22 8.85 -9.56 -21.23
N GLN A 23 8.99 -10.69 -20.55
CA GLN A 23 9.14 -10.71 -19.10
C GLN A 23 10.50 -10.11 -18.70
N GLN A 24 10.46 -9.18 -17.76
CA GLN A 24 11.60 -8.60 -17.07
C GLN A 24 11.47 -8.92 -15.59
N VAL A 25 12.58 -9.28 -14.95
CA VAL A 25 12.64 -9.56 -13.51
C VAL A 25 13.72 -8.68 -12.91
N TYR A 26 13.37 -7.92 -11.89
CA TYR A 26 14.25 -6.97 -11.22
C TYR A 26 14.35 -7.30 -9.74
N ASP A 27 15.56 -7.25 -9.19
CA ASP A 27 15.73 -7.17 -7.73
C ASP A 27 15.11 -5.87 -7.23
N ASN A 28 14.38 -5.95 -6.11
CA ASN A 28 13.73 -4.79 -5.50
C ASN A 28 14.37 -4.47 -4.14
N PRO A 29 15.45 -3.67 -4.12
CA PRO A 29 16.19 -3.36 -2.89
C PRO A 29 15.42 -2.45 -1.92
N VAL A 30 14.33 -1.81 -2.39
CA VAL A 30 13.50 -0.90 -1.58
C VAL A 30 12.21 -1.53 -1.10
N GLY A 31 11.91 -2.76 -1.51
CA GLY A 31 10.76 -3.54 -1.04
C GLY A 31 9.38 -2.93 -1.35
N VAL A 32 9.29 -2.01 -2.31
CA VAL A 32 8.03 -1.33 -2.67
C VAL A 32 7.77 -1.37 -4.17
N MET A 33 6.50 -1.39 -4.56
CA MET A 33 6.05 -1.29 -5.95
C MET A 33 4.74 -0.51 -6.01
N THR A 34 4.51 0.25 -7.09
CA THR A 34 3.24 0.94 -7.32
C THR A 34 2.67 0.62 -8.69
N ASN A 35 2.58 1.57 -9.62
CA ASN A 35 2.09 1.36 -10.99
C ASN A 35 3.13 1.93 -11.97
N GLY A 36 2.72 2.29 -13.19
CA GLY A 36 3.61 2.94 -14.16
C GLY A 36 4.29 4.22 -13.62
N PRO A 37 5.46 4.61 -14.13
CA PRO A 37 6.27 3.97 -15.17
C PRO A 37 6.92 2.64 -14.72
N GLU A 38 7.78 2.06 -15.57
CA GLU A 38 8.53 0.83 -15.26
C GLU A 38 9.34 0.94 -13.96
N PHE A 39 9.54 -0.18 -13.27
CA PHE A 39 10.20 -0.23 -11.97
C PHE A 39 11.61 0.38 -11.94
N PRO A 40 12.51 0.14 -12.91
CA PRO A 40 13.83 0.79 -12.94
C PRO A 40 13.77 2.32 -13.01
N TRP A 41 12.72 2.88 -13.63
CA TRP A 41 12.51 4.32 -13.64
C TRP A 41 12.18 4.84 -12.24
N HIS A 42 11.35 4.13 -11.47
CA HIS A 42 11.05 4.52 -10.08
C HIS A 42 12.31 4.50 -9.21
N LEU A 43 13.18 3.49 -9.37
CA LEU A 43 14.48 3.48 -8.70
C LEU A 43 15.36 4.67 -9.10
N THR A 44 15.40 5.00 -10.39
CA THR A 44 16.11 6.18 -10.89
C THR A 44 15.53 7.48 -10.31
N ASN A 45 14.21 7.55 -10.18
CA ASN A 45 13.52 8.71 -9.63
C ASN A 45 13.87 8.97 -8.15
N LEU A 46 14.21 7.93 -7.37
CA LEU A 46 14.67 8.11 -5.98
C LEU A 46 15.95 8.96 -5.88
N ASN A 47 16.75 9.08 -6.94
CA ASN A 47 17.92 9.97 -6.96
C ASN A 47 17.56 11.45 -6.74
N ASN A 48 16.32 11.86 -7.04
CA ASN A 48 15.85 13.22 -6.77
C ASN A 48 15.54 13.47 -5.28
N TYR A 49 15.53 12.43 -4.45
CA TYR A 49 15.09 12.48 -3.05
C TYR A 49 16.20 12.13 -2.05
N THR A 50 17.47 12.18 -2.48
CA THR A 50 18.63 11.85 -1.63
C THR A 50 18.78 12.76 -0.40
N TYR A 51 18.09 13.91 -0.38
CA TYR A 51 18.06 14.83 0.75
C TYR A 51 17.03 14.46 1.82
N LEU A 52 16.12 13.51 1.55
CA LEU A 52 15.13 13.07 2.54
C LEU A 52 15.82 12.46 3.77
N SER A 53 15.23 12.72 4.92
CA SER A 53 15.65 12.21 6.22
C SER A 53 14.43 12.13 7.13
N ASN A 54 14.47 11.29 8.16
CA ASN A 54 13.47 11.27 9.23
C ASN A 54 13.82 12.15 10.43
N VAL A 55 14.85 12.99 10.30
CA VAL A 55 15.32 13.91 11.35
C VAL A 55 14.87 15.34 11.03
N ASP A 56 14.13 15.94 11.95
CA ASP A 56 13.67 17.32 11.82
C ASP A 56 14.82 18.32 11.80
N ARG A 57 14.77 19.24 10.84
CA ARG A 57 15.62 20.44 10.77
C ARG A 57 14.75 21.67 10.99
N SER A 58 14.37 21.89 12.24
CA SER A 58 13.36 22.91 12.61
C SER A 58 13.90 24.34 12.71
N GLN A 59 15.16 24.59 12.35
CA GLN A 59 15.79 25.92 12.44
C GLN A 59 16.63 26.22 11.20
N ALA A 60 16.58 27.48 10.75
CA ALA A 60 17.40 27.97 9.65
C ALA A 60 17.60 29.50 9.78
N THR A 61 18.63 30.03 9.14
CA THR A 61 18.89 31.48 9.11
C THR A 61 18.78 32.01 7.69
N PHE A 62 17.97 33.05 7.49
CA PHE A 62 17.78 33.73 6.21
C PHE A 62 18.22 35.20 6.35
N GLY A 63 19.44 35.53 5.93
CA GLY A 63 20.03 36.84 6.21
C GLY A 63 20.13 37.09 7.72
N GLY A 64 19.46 38.13 8.22
CA GLY A 64 19.40 38.45 9.65
C GLY A 64 18.22 37.80 10.41
N PHE A 65 17.39 36.98 9.76
CA PHE A 65 16.22 36.38 10.37
C PHE A 65 16.49 34.92 10.80
N GLU A 66 16.26 34.61 12.08
CA GLU A 66 16.29 33.24 12.60
C GLU A 66 14.90 32.60 12.50
N ALA A 67 14.72 31.71 11.53
CA ALA A 67 13.50 30.94 11.38
C ALA A 67 13.50 29.72 12.31
N ARG A 68 12.36 29.47 12.96
CA ARG A 68 12.13 28.30 13.83
C ARG A 68 10.72 27.76 13.57
N GLN A 69 10.60 26.46 13.34
CA GLN A 69 9.30 25.79 13.28
C GLN A 69 8.69 25.70 14.69
N PRO A 70 7.37 25.84 14.84
CA PRO A 70 6.70 25.74 16.14
C PRO A 70 6.57 24.28 16.62
N ASP A 71 6.77 23.30 15.74
CA ASP A 71 6.48 21.88 15.96
C ASP A 71 7.42 20.91 15.18
N SER A 72 7.15 19.61 15.32
CA SER A 72 7.87 18.51 14.67
C SER A 72 7.20 18.08 13.36
N GLY A 73 7.95 17.43 12.46
CA GLY A 73 7.44 16.80 11.24
C GLY A 73 7.97 17.40 9.93
N ILE A 74 8.75 18.48 10.02
CA ILE A 74 9.36 19.15 8.86
C ILE A 74 10.26 18.21 8.04
N ALA A 75 10.76 17.12 8.64
CA ALA A 75 11.48 16.04 7.97
C ALA A 75 10.71 15.45 6.77
N THR A 76 9.37 15.43 6.85
CA THR A 76 8.49 14.86 5.81
C THR A 76 8.08 15.86 4.73
N ALA A 77 8.44 17.15 4.86
CA ALA A 77 7.98 18.21 3.95
C ALA A 77 8.44 18.02 2.49
N GLY A 78 9.53 17.26 2.27
CA GLY A 78 10.02 16.92 0.94
C GLY A 78 9.25 15.78 0.26
N LEU A 79 8.34 15.09 0.96
CA LEU A 79 7.59 13.97 0.39
C LEU A 79 6.55 14.47 -0.62
N PRO A 80 6.39 13.79 -1.77
CA PRO A 80 5.31 14.10 -2.70
C PRO A 80 3.94 13.92 -2.03
N GLY A 81 3.09 14.95 -2.04
CA GLY A 81 1.73 14.87 -1.48
C GLY A 81 0.68 14.26 -2.42
N SER A 82 0.97 14.12 -3.72
CA SER A 82 0.02 13.58 -4.70
C SER A 82 -0.16 12.06 -4.58
N ASN A 83 -1.33 11.52 -4.89
CA ASN A 83 -1.60 10.06 -4.93
C ASN A 83 -1.24 9.39 -6.25
N THR A 84 -0.45 10.07 -7.08
CA THR A 84 0.13 9.49 -8.30
C THR A 84 0.98 8.27 -7.97
N SER A 85 1.12 7.35 -8.92
CA SER A 85 2.01 6.19 -8.80
C SER A 85 3.41 6.60 -8.30
N VAL A 86 4.02 7.59 -8.97
CA VAL A 86 5.34 8.14 -8.63
C VAL A 86 5.38 8.69 -7.21
N GLY A 87 4.38 9.49 -6.82
CA GLY A 87 4.34 10.07 -5.48
C GLY A 87 4.18 9.01 -4.39
N ARG A 88 3.30 8.02 -4.62
CA ARG A 88 3.12 6.89 -3.70
C ARG A 88 4.38 6.04 -3.59
N PHE A 89 5.11 5.80 -4.68
CA PHE A 89 6.35 5.02 -4.63
C PHE A 89 7.39 5.68 -3.72
N VAL A 90 7.63 6.98 -3.87
CA VAL A 90 8.59 7.73 -3.03
C VAL A 90 8.17 7.71 -1.56
N ARG A 91 6.89 7.94 -1.26
CA ARG A 91 6.38 7.85 0.12
C ARG A 91 6.53 6.45 0.69
N ALA A 92 6.21 5.40 -0.09
CA ALA A 92 6.32 4.02 0.36
C ALA A 92 7.76 3.64 0.67
N ALA A 93 8.71 4.00 -0.21
CA ALA A 93 10.14 3.78 0.03
C ALA A 93 10.62 4.51 1.30
N TYR A 94 10.16 5.74 1.53
CA TYR A 94 10.47 6.49 2.75
C TYR A 94 9.93 5.79 4.02
N TYR A 95 8.65 5.38 4.03
CA TYR A 95 8.08 4.69 5.19
C TYR A 95 8.74 3.33 5.45
N ALA A 96 9.05 2.57 4.39
CA ALA A 96 9.77 1.31 4.51
C ALA A 96 11.18 1.49 5.10
N GLN A 97 11.85 2.58 4.75
CA GLN A 97 13.20 2.89 5.23
C GLN A 97 13.24 3.42 6.68
N TYR A 98 12.28 4.26 7.06
CA TYR A 98 12.39 5.07 8.28
C TYR A 98 11.40 4.72 9.39
N THR A 99 10.36 3.93 9.12
CA THR A 99 9.53 3.38 10.21
C THR A 99 10.38 2.45 11.06
N ALA A 100 10.31 2.60 12.38
CA ALA A 100 11.07 1.78 13.30
C ALA A 100 10.73 0.30 13.13
N ALA A 101 11.76 -0.55 13.07
CA ALA A 101 11.57 -2.00 13.10
C ALA A 101 10.93 -2.41 14.43
N VAL A 102 9.91 -3.27 14.36
CA VAL A 102 9.17 -3.77 15.52
C VAL A 102 9.44 -5.26 15.66
N ALA A 103 9.95 -5.67 16.83
CA ALA A 103 10.34 -7.07 17.06
C ALA A 103 9.16 -8.01 17.32
N ASP A 104 8.11 -7.49 17.96
CA ASP A 104 6.85 -8.23 18.16
C ASP A 104 6.09 -8.30 16.83
N PRO A 105 5.82 -9.49 16.28
CA PRO A 105 5.12 -9.65 15.01
C PRO A 105 3.72 -9.02 14.95
N ASP A 106 2.97 -9.05 16.04
CA ASP A 106 1.61 -8.48 16.07
C ASP A 106 1.67 -6.95 16.06
N ALA A 107 2.61 -6.39 16.83
CA ALA A 107 2.87 -4.96 16.79
C ALA A 107 3.46 -4.51 15.44
N ALA A 108 4.24 -5.36 14.77
CA ALA A 108 4.76 -5.09 13.43
C ALA A 108 3.64 -5.02 12.37
N ILE A 109 2.64 -5.91 12.44
CA ILE A 109 1.44 -5.82 11.59
C ILE A 109 0.67 -4.52 11.88
N GLY A 110 0.56 -4.12 13.15
CA GLY A 110 -0.02 -2.84 13.54
C GLY A 110 0.72 -1.64 12.93
N ALA A 111 2.05 -1.63 12.99
CA ALA A 111 2.88 -0.59 12.38
C ALA A 111 2.72 -0.55 10.85
N LEU A 112 2.69 -1.71 10.20
CA LEU A 112 2.44 -1.81 8.76
C LEU A 112 1.05 -1.29 8.39
N ALA A 113 0.01 -1.58 9.18
CA ALA A 113 -1.32 -1.04 8.98
C ALA A 113 -1.32 0.51 9.05
N HIS A 114 -0.59 1.10 10.01
CA HIS A 114 -0.43 2.56 10.07
C HIS A 114 0.29 3.14 8.86
N ILE A 115 1.32 2.46 8.32
CA ILE A 115 1.95 2.85 7.06
C ILE A 115 0.91 2.84 5.94
N MET A 116 0.16 1.73 5.79
CA MET A 116 -0.81 1.57 4.70
C MET A 116 -1.93 2.62 4.72
N ASN A 117 -2.35 3.11 5.90
CA ASN A 117 -3.34 4.18 6.00
C ASN A 117 -2.87 5.50 5.33
N ASN A 118 -1.56 5.73 5.15
CA ASN A 118 -1.05 6.89 4.39
C ASN A 118 -1.25 6.76 2.86
N PHE A 119 -1.80 5.64 2.41
CA PHE A 119 -2.11 5.34 1.02
C PHE A 119 -3.61 5.13 0.78
N ASP A 120 -4.44 5.31 1.79
CA ASP A 120 -5.89 5.29 1.64
C ASP A 120 -6.35 6.47 0.77
N ARG A 121 -7.17 6.16 -0.23
CA ARG A 121 -7.82 7.14 -1.10
C ARG A 121 -9.31 7.15 -0.80
N PRO A 122 -9.82 8.19 -0.10
CA PRO A 122 -11.25 8.36 0.09
C PRO A 122 -11.97 8.58 -1.25
N ARG A 123 -13.21 8.10 -1.33
CA ARG A 123 -14.08 8.38 -2.49
C ARG A 123 -14.23 9.89 -2.71
N GLY A 124 -14.18 10.31 -3.98
CA GLY A 124 -14.34 11.70 -4.40
C GLY A 124 -13.06 12.54 -4.39
N ILE A 125 -11.95 12.06 -3.78
CA ILE A 125 -10.70 12.83 -3.74
C ILE A 125 -9.97 12.91 -5.09
N SER A 126 -10.28 11.97 -5.98
CA SER A 126 -9.70 11.85 -7.32
C SER A 126 -10.72 11.23 -8.25
N ILE A 127 -11.16 12.02 -9.22
CA ILE A 127 -12.19 11.64 -10.20
C ILE A 127 -11.60 11.60 -11.60
N ALA A 128 -11.99 10.61 -12.38
CA ALA A 128 -11.76 10.53 -13.81
C ALA A 128 -12.97 11.11 -14.55
N THR A 129 -12.72 12.07 -15.44
CA THR A 129 -13.78 12.76 -16.19
C THR A 129 -13.83 12.38 -17.67
N SER A 130 -12.78 11.71 -18.15
CA SER A 130 -12.72 11.18 -19.51
C SER A 130 -12.41 9.67 -19.51
N GLN A 131 -12.77 8.99 -20.61
CA GLN A 131 -12.45 7.57 -20.77
C GLN A 131 -10.94 7.37 -20.88
N GLY A 132 -10.39 6.48 -20.06
CA GLY A 132 -8.94 6.17 -20.03
C GLY A 132 -8.16 6.93 -18.95
N GLU A 133 -8.79 7.86 -18.24
CA GLU A 133 -8.27 8.42 -16.99
C GLU A 133 -8.70 7.53 -15.80
N GLY A 134 -7.79 7.31 -14.84
CA GLY A 134 -8.06 6.52 -13.63
C GLY A 134 -7.56 5.08 -13.67
N GLY A 135 -7.55 4.44 -12.49
CA GLY A 135 -7.09 3.07 -12.27
C GLY A 135 -8.17 2.00 -12.51
N LEU A 136 -7.90 0.78 -12.01
CA LEU A 136 -8.81 -0.37 -12.15
C LEU A 136 -10.04 -0.28 -11.24
N ASP A 137 -9.88 0.30 -10.05
CA ASP A 137 -10.92 0.39 -9.03
C ASP A 137 -11.62 1.75 -9.11
N LEU A 138 -12.62 1.82 -9.98
CA LEU A 138 -13.45 2.99 -10.22
C LEU A 138 -14.88 2.75 -9.73
N GLU A 139 -15.43 3.70 -8.98
CA GLU A 139 -16.84 3.72 -8.60
C GLU A 139 -17.52 4.97 -9.17
N SER A 140 -18.64 4.78 -9.87
CA SER A 140 -19.45 5.90 -10.34
C SER A 140 -20.06 6.64 -9.16
N MET A 141 -19.84 7.95 -9.11
CA MET A 141 -20.45 8.84 -8.11
C MET A 141 -21.85 9.33 -8.52
N GLY A 142 -22.37 8.92 -9.67
CA GLY A 142 -23.73 9.24 -10.13
C GLY A 142 -24.75 8.23 -9.62
N ALA A 143 -25.92 8.69 -9.15
CA ALA A 143 -26.98 7.85 -8.59
C ALA A 143 -27.54 6.79 -9.56
N ASP A 144 -27.35 6.98 -10.86
CA ASP A 144 -27.77 6.12 -11.96
C ASP A 144 -26.58 5.44 -12.69
N GLY A 145 -25.36 5.57 -12.17
CA GLY A 145 -24.15 5.08 -12.85
C GLY A 145 -23.60 6.01 -13.95
N SER A 146 -24.22 7.18 -14.18
CA SER A 146 -23.80 8.15 -15.21
C SER A 146 -22.76 9.18 -14.72
N GLY A 147 -22.34 9.10 -13.46
CA GLY A 147 -21.48 10.09 -12.84
C GLY A 147 -20.00 9.90 -13.13
N VAL A 148 -19.19 10.83 -12.62
CA VAL A 148 -17.74 10.71 -12.67
C VAL A 148 -17.27 9.50 -11.88
N ASN A 149 -16.21 8.86 -12.37
CA ASN A 149 -15.65 7.69 -11.73
C ASN A 149 -14.61 8.11 -10.69
N SER A 150 -14.87 7.81 -9.43
CA SER A 150 -13.90 8.01 -8.35
C SER A 150 -12.97 6.81 -8.26
N GLU A 151 -11.67 7.08 -8.21
CA GLU A 151 -10.68 6.06 -7.86
C GLU A 151 -10.40 6.11 -6.36
N TYR A 152 -10.48 4.95 -5.70
CA TYR A 152 -10.42 4.84 -4.23
C TYR A 152 -9.74 3.54 -3.81
N THR A 153 -9.31 3.44 -2.55
CA THR A 153 -8.70 2.21 -2.03
C THR A 153 -9.80 1.24 -1.63
N SER A 154 -10.20 0.32 -2.51
CA SER A 154 -11.34 -0.58 -2.27
C SER A 154 -11.12 -1.59 -1.14
N TRP A 155 -9.88 -2.00 -0.90
CA TRP A 155 -9.47 -2.90 0.17
C TRP A 155 -7.97 -2.75 0.42
N THR A 156 -7.50 -3.19 1.59
CA THR A 156 -6.07 -3.27 1.93
C THR A 156 -5.79 -4.65 2.50
N SER A 157 -4.67 -5.26 2.11
CA SER A 157 -4.19 -6.52 2.69
C SER A 157 -2.78 -6.42 3.24
N LEU A 158 -2.51 -7.19 4.30
CA LEU A 158 -1.20 -7.38 4.89
C LEU A 158 -0.89 -8.88 4.97
N ALA A 159 0.38 -9.25 5.01
CA ALA A 159 0.78 -10.64 5.16
C ALA A 159 1.95 -10.78 6.14
N ASP A 160 1.81 -11.71 7.08
CA ASP A 160 2.92 -12.23 7.88
C ASP A 160 3.40 -13.53 7.24
N LEU A 161 4.47 -13.44 6.45
CA LEU A 161 4.99 -14.59 5.72
C LEU A 161 5.63 -15.64 6.63
N GLN A 162 6.14 -15.25 7.80
CA GLN A 162 6.76 -16.17 8.75
C GLN A 162 5.71 -17.05 9.43
N ARG A 163 4.61 -16.44 9.88
CA ARG A 163 3.50 -17.15 10.54
C ARG A 163 2.43 -17.67 9.57
N GLY A 164 2.48 -17.27 8.30
CA GLY A 164 1.47 -17.68 7.32
C GLY A 164 0.10 -17.06 7.59
N GLN A 165 0.06 -15.80 8.02
CA GLN A 165 -1.18 -15.08 8.31
C GLN A 165 -1.46 -14.05 7.21
N PHE A 166 -2.70 -13.99 6.76
CA PHE A 166 -3.17 -13.02 5.79
C PHE A 166 -4.25 -12.13 6.41
N PHE A 167 -4.08 -10.82 6.29
CA PHE A 167 -4.99 -9.83 6.84
C PHE A 167 -5.62 -9.06 5.70
N VAL A 168 -6.91 -8.77 5.77
CA VAL A 168 -7.59 -7.92 4.78
C VAL A 168 -8.70 -7.11 5.44
N ARG A 169 -8.89 -5.89 4.93
CA ARG A 169 -10.06 -5.06 5.22
C ARG A 169 -10.60 -4.48 3.91
N ASP A 170 -11.91 -4.33 3.82
CA ASP A 170 -12.54 -3.58 2.74
C ASP A 170 -12.60 -2.08 3.08
N TYR A 171 -13.05 -1.26 2.13
CA TYR A 171 -13.21 0.19 2.34
C TYR A 171 -14.20 0.53 3.47
N GLN A 172 -15.16 -0.36 3.76
CA GLN A 172 -16.19 -0.13 4.80
C GLN A 172 -15.65 -0.36 6.22
N SER A 173 -14.46 -0.95 6.35
CA SER A 173 -13.90 -1.39 7.63
C SER A 173 -12.51 -0.78 7.87
N LEU A 174 -12.27 -0.36 9.12
CA LEU A 174 -10.93 -0.01 9.59
C LEU A 174 -10.23 -1.18 10.29
N ASN A 175 -11.00 -2.16 10.75
CA ASN A 175 -10.46 -3.37 11.35
C ASN A 175 -10.13 -4.40 10.27
N TYR A 176 -9.03 -5.12 10.47
CA TYR A 176 -8.66 -6.25 9.61
C TYR A 176 -9.34 -7.52 10.10
N VAL A 177 -9.82 -8.32 9.15
CA VAL A 177 -10.01 -9.76 9.36
C VAL A 177 -8.71 -10.48 9.03
N GLN A 178 -8.45 -11.55 9.77
CA GLN A 178 -7.25 -12.36 9.65
C GLN A 178 -7.63 -13.79 9.22
N PHE A 179 -6.78 -14.40 8.41
CA PHE A 179 -6.86 -15.79 8.00
C PHE A 179 -5.52 -16.50 8.24
N ASP A 180 -5.56 -17.65 8.90
CA ASP A 180 -4.44 -18.57 9.02
C ASP A 180 -4.36 -19.44 7.77
N LEU A 181 -3.35 -19.20 6.93
CA LEU A 181 -3.17 -19.93 5.68
C LEU A 181 -2.74 -21.39 5.91
N GLY A 182 -2.06 -21.68 7.02
CA GLY A 182 -1.66 -23.04 7.39
C GLY A 182 -2.86 -23.91 7.75
N ALA A 183 -3.88 -23.33 8.39
CA ALA A 183 -5.16 -23.99 8.65
C ALA A 183 -5.98 -24.20 7.37
N LEU A 184 -5.80 -23.36 6.35
CA LEU A 184 -6.55 -23.40 5.08
C LEU A 184 -5.86 -24.24 3.99
N GLN A 185 -4.58 -24.56 4.12
CA GLN A 185 -3.79 -25.20 3.04
C GLN A 185 -4.28 -26.60 2.63
N ASN A 186 -5.02 -27.29 3.52
CA ASN A 186 -5.47 -28.68 3.31
C ASN A 186 -6.97 -28.79 2.99
N LEU A 187 -7.63 -27.68 2.64
CA LEU A 187 -9.03 -27.74 2.23
C LEU A 187 -9.17 -28.56 0.95
N ALA A 188 -10.19 -29.42 0.92
CA ALA A 188 -10.39 -30.39 -0.18
C ALA A 188 -10.72 -29.73 -1.52
N ALA A 189 -11.23 -28.49 -1.50
CA ALA A 189 -11.55 -27.69 -2.66
C ALA A 189 -11.26 -26.20 -2.41
N PRO A 190 -11.01 -25.40 -3.46
CA PRO A 190 -10.88 -23.95 -3.33
C PRO A 190 -12.15 -23.33 -2.76
N VAL A 191 -11.98 -22.44 -1.78
CA VAL A 191 -13.08 -21.66 -1.22
C VAL A 191 -13.13 -20.31 -1.90
N VAL A 192 -14.27 -19.98 -2.49
CA VAL A 192 -14.51 -18.68 -3.13
C VAL A 192 -15.66 -18.00 -2.41
N THR A 193 -15.40 -16.84 -1.83
CA THR A 193 -16.43 -16.04 -1.16
C THR A 193 -16.21 -14.55 -1.43
N PRO A 194 -17.29 -13.77 -1.57
CA PRO A 194 -17.17 -12.31 -1.62
C PRO A 194 -16.53 -11.76 -0.33
N LEU A 195 -15.61 -10.81 -0.47
CA LEU A 195 -14.98 -10.12 0.67
C LEU A 195 -16.03 -9.45 1.57
N ALA A 196 -17.13 -8.96 1.00
CA ALA A 196 -18.23 -8.33 1.72
C ALA A 196 -18.85 -9.19 2.83
N LYS A 197 -18.70 -10.53 2.81
CA LYS A 197 -19.14 -11.41 3.91
C LYS A 197 -18.34 -11.20 5.21
N PHE A 198 -17.19 -10.56 5.11
CA PHE A 198 -16.30 -10.22 6.22
C PHE A 198 -16.31 -8.72 6.57
N SER A 199 -17.10 -7.92 5.86
CA SER A 199 -17.23 -6.48 6.13
C SER A 199 -17.74 -6.22 7.55
N GLY A 200 -17.15 -5.25 8.24
CA GLY A 200 -17.46 -4.90 9.63
C GLY A 200 -16.98 -5.90 10.68
N LEU A 201 -16.37 -7.03 10.29
CA LEU A 201 -15.78 -7.99 11.22
C LEU A 201 -14.32 -7.61 11.56
N ALA A 202 -13.73 -8.35 12.50
CA ALA A 202 -12.36 -8.18 12.92
C ALA A 202 -11.77 -9.51 13.43
N GLY A 203 -10.44 -9.58 13.51
CA GLY A 203 -9.72 -10.72 14.08
C GLY A 203 -9.80 -11.98 13.22
N ASP A 204 -9.49 -13.13 13.81
CA ASP A 204 -9.43 -14.40 13.11
C ASP A 204 -10.80 -14.85 12.59
N GLN A 205 -10.92 -14.97 11.26
CA GLN A 205 -12.11 -15.43 10.56
C GLN A 205 -11.85 -16.74 9.78
N THR A 206 -10.77 -17.46 10.09
CA THR A 206 -10.36 -18.70 9.42
C THR A 206 -11.48 -19.73 9.42
N ALA A 207 -12.12 -20.00 10.57
CA ALA A 207 -13.22 -20.95 10.66
C ALA A 207 -14.43 -20.54 9.81
N LYS A 208 -14.72 -19.24 9.72
CA LYS A 208 -15.82 -18.71 8.92
C LYS A 208 -15.54 -18.86 7.42
N LEU A 209 -14.28 -18.69 6.99
CA LEU A 209 -13.87 -18.94 5.62
C LEU A 209 -13.94 -20.43 5.30
N SER A 210 -13.38 -21.30 6.14
CA SER A 210 -13.41 -22.76 5.94
C SER A 210 -14.83 -23.31 5.84
N ALA A 211 -15.77 -22.81 6.66
CA ALA A 211 -17.16 -23.22 6.64
C ALA A 211 -17.91 -22.80 5.36
N ALA A 212 -17.43 -21.77 4.64
CA ALA A 212 -18.02 -21.37 3.36
C ALA A 212 -17.65 -22.30 2.19
N GLY A 213 -16.68 -23.20 2.41
CA GLY A 213 -16.21 -24.19 1.43
C GLY A 213 -16.76 -25.61 1.62
N GLN A 214 -17.54 -25.84 2.69
CA GLN A 214 -18.29 -27.08 2.92
C GLN A 214 -19.70 -26.95 2.33
#